data_AF-A0A2D9C539-F1
#
_entry.id   AF-A0A2D9C539-F1
#
_cell.length_a   1.000
_cell.length_b   1.000
_cell.length_c   1.000
_cell.angle_alpha   90.00
_cell.angle_beta   90.00
_cell.angle_gamma   90.00
#
_symmetry.space_group_name_H-M   'P 1'
#
loop_
_entity.id
_entity.type
_entity.pdbx_description
1 polymer ?
#
loop_
_entity_poly.entity_id
_entity_poly.type
_entity_poly.pdbx_seq_one_letter_code
_entity_poly.pdbx_strand_id
1 'polypeptide(L)' 'MALNNQDEDSLPYTGSQLVDKLNKVFPEKSAELGMSIEELMFKGGQRSVVNWLVELQKREEQQNED' A
#
# COMPACT_ATOMS: atom_id res chain seq x y z
N MET A 1 -9.97 -29.18 -2.58
CA MET A 1 -8.74 -28.41 -2.86
C MET A 1 -8.76 -27.19 -1.97
N ALA A 2 -7.98 -27.19 -0.88
CA ALA A 2 -7.83 -25.99 -0.06
C ALA A 2 -6.83 -25.07 -0.77
N LEU A 3 -7.23 -23.82 -1.01
CA LEU A 3 -6.32 -22.78 -1.49
C LEU A 3 -5.36 -22.47 -0.34
N ASN A 4 -4.07 -22.74 -0.53
CA ASN A 4 -3.03 -22.46 0.46
C ASN A 4 -2.87 -20.94 0.62
N ASN A 5 -3.25 -20.38 1.79
CA ASN A 5 -3.03 -18.98 2.18
C ASN A 5 -1.55 -18.67 2.54
N GLN A 6 -0.58 -19.29 1.86
CA GLN A 6 0.85 -19.16 2.23
C GLN A 6 1.50 -17.84 1.73
N ASP A 7 0.78 -17.01 0.99
CA ASP A 7 1.29 -15.75 0.41
C ASP A 7 0.99 -14.49 1.25
N GLU A 8 0.11 -14.57 2.26
CA GLU A 8 -0.24 -13.39 3.06
C GLU A 8 0.86 -12.97 4.05
N ASP A 9 1.71 -13.90 4.51
CA ASP A 9 2.71 -13.64 5.55
C ASP A 9 4.16 -13.54 5.03
N SER A 10 4.40 -13.71 3.74
CA SER A 10 5.75 -13.62 3.16
C SER A 10 6.16 -12.17 2.83
N LEU A 11 7.46 -11.89 2.89
CA LEU A 11 7.99 -10.60 2.41
C LEU A 11 7.91 -10.55 0.87
N PRO A 12 7.50 -9.40 0.30
CA PRO A 12 7.46 -9.22 -1.14
C PRO A 12 8.88 -9.24 -1.73
N TYR A 13 9.01 -9.81 -2.93
CA TYR A 13 10.31 -9.95 -3.62
C TYR A 13 10.60 -8.80 -4.59
N THR A 14 9.57 -8.06 -5.01
CA THR A 14 9.70 -6.90 -5.92
C THR A 14 9.03 -5.66 -5.36
N GLY A 15 9.43 -4.48 -5.86
CA GLY A 15 8.78 -3.21 -5.52
C GLY A 15 7.30 -3.20 -5.84
N SER A 16 6.89 -3.72 -7.01
CA SER A 16 5.48 -3.85 -7.39
C SER A 16 4.70 -4.76 -6.44
N GLN A 17 5.25 -5.92 -6.06
CA GLN A 17 4.61 -6.81 -5.07
C GLN A 17 4.46 -6.14 -3.71
N LEU A 18 5.44 -5.35 -3.29
CA LEU A 18 5.38 -4.56 -2.05
C LEU A 18 4.25 -3.53 -2.12
N VAL A 19 4.18 -2.75 -3.20
CA VAL A 19 3.14 -1.73 -3.40
C VAL A 19 1.75 -2.37 -3.40
N ASP A 20 1.57 -3.49 -4.10
CA ASP A 20 0.29 -4.22 -4.14
C ASP A 20 -0.13 -4.74 -2.77
N LYS A 21 0.83 -5.27 -1.99
CA LYS A 21 0.57 -5.72 -0.62
C LYS A 21 0.20 -4.55 0.29
N LEU A 22 0.93 -3.44 0.22
CA LEU A 22 0.66 -2.25 1.02
C LEU A 22 -0.68 -1.58 0.66
N ASN A 23 -1.11 -1.61 -0.61
CA ASN A 23 -2.43 -1.13 -1.02
C ASN A 23 -3.57 -1.94 -0.40
N LYS A 24 -3.36 -3.24 -0.16
CA LYS A 24 -4.34 -4.09 0.55
C LYS A 24 -4.35 -3.81 2.06
N VAL A 25 -3.17 -3.67 2.67
CA VAL A 25 -3.03 -3.47 4.12
C VAL A 25 -3.41 -2.05 4.56
N PHE A 26 -3.03 -1.03 3.79
CA PHE A 26 -3.29 0.38 4.05
C PHE A 26 -4.03 1.02 2.86
N PRO A 27 -5.31 0.67 2.66
CA PRO A 27 -6.06 1.10 1.48
C PRO A 27 -6.31 2.61 1.46
N GLU A 28 -6.33 3.19 0.26
CA GLU A 28 -6.78 4.58 0.05
C GLU A 28 -8.27 4.67 0.35
N LYS A 29 -8.62 5.23 1.51
CA LYS A 29 -10.01 5.38 1.97
C LYS A 29 -10.18 6.68 2.72
N SER A 30 -11.37 7.26 2.59
CA SER A 30 -11.79 8.41 3.40
C SER A 30 -12.00 8.02 4.86
N ALA A 31 -11.97 9.02 5.73
CA ALA A 31 -12.29 8.86 7.14
C ALA A 31 -13.69 8.26 7.32
N GLU A 32 -13.84 7.36 8.29
CA GLU A 32 -15.13 6.82 8.70
C GLU A 32 -15.77 7.72 9.77
N LEU A 33 -17.10 7.74 9.80
CA LEU A 33 -17.84 8.52 10.81
C LEU A 33 -17.54 7.95 12.21
N GLY A 34 -17.12 8.82 13.13
CA GLY A 34 -16.78 8.42 14.50
C GLY A 34 -15.30 8.08 14.73
N MET A 35 -14.45 8.13 13.70
CA MET A 35 -13.00 8.01 13.85
C MET A 35 -12.43 9.18 14.66
N SER A 36 -11.53 8.91 15.60
CA SER A 36 -10.84 9.96 16.34
C SER A 36 -9.83 10.71 15.46
N ILE A 37 -9.42 11.91 15.88
CA ILE A 37 -8.39 12.66 15.15
C ILE A 37 -7.05 11.93 15.19
N GLU A 38 -6.69 11.31 16.31
CA GLU A 38 -5.46 10.53 16.45
C GLU A 38 -5.44 9.33 15.48
N GLU A 39 -6.55 8.59 15.39
CA GLU A 39 -6.70 7.47 14.45
C GLU A 39 -6.62 7.94 13.00
N LEU A 40 -7.26 9.07 12.68
CA LEU A 40 -7.23 9.67 11.36
C LEU A 40 -5.80 10.05 10.96
N MET A 41 -5.07 10.72 11.86
CA MET A 41 -3.68 11.12 11.62
C MET A 41 -2.76 9.91 11.46
N PHE A 42 -2.94 8.89 12.29
CA PHE A 42 -2.16 7.66 12.21
C PHE A 42 -2.35 6.94 10.88
N LYS A 43 -3.61 6.73 10.46
CA LYS A 43 -3.94 6.11 9.17
C LYS A 43 -3.49 6.97 7.99
N GLY A 44 -3.64 8.30 8.09
CA GLY A 44 -3.15 9.25 7.10
C GLY A 44 -1.64 9.16 6.91
N GLY A 45 -0.87 9.03 8.00
CA GLY A 45 0.57 8.82 7.95
C GLY A 45 0.96 7.52 7.25
N GLN A 46 0.30 6.40 7.59
CA GLN A 46 0.51 5.12 6.91
C GLN A 46 0.26 5.25 5.41
N ARG A 47 -0.85 5.90 5.02
CA ARG A 47 -1.21 6.07 3.60
C ARG A 47 -0.26 7.02 2.86
N SER A 48 0.26 8.05 3.52
CA SER A 48 1.25 8.96 2.93
C SER A 48 2.51 8.22 2.47
N VAL A 49 2.98 7.24 3.26
CA VAL A 49 4.12 6.40 2.89
C VAL A 49 3.81 5.53 1.68
N VAL A 50 2.63 4.91 1.61
CA VAL A 50 2.22 4.09 0.46
C VAL A 50 2.10 4.94 -0.80
N ASN A 51 1.50 6.13 -0.71
CA ASN A 51 1.39 7.05 -1.85
C ASN A 51 2.78 7.48 -2.35
N TRP A 52 3.75 7.73 -1.46
CA TRP A 52 5.12 8.03 -1.88
C TRP A 52 5.77 6.87 -2.68
N LEU A 53 5.57 5.62 -2.26
CA LEU A 53 6.06 4.44 -2.99
C LEU A 53 5.39 4.29 -4.36
N VAL A 54 4.08 4.50 -4.45
CA VAL A 54 3.34 4.48 -5.72
C VAL A 54 3.88 5.53 -6.68
N GLU A 55 4.14 6.75 -6.21
CA GLU A 55 4.72 7.80 -7.05
C GLU A 55 6.19 7.53 -7.44
N LEU A 56 6.95 6.80 -6.61
CA LEU A 56 8.28 6.34 -7.00
C LEU A 56 8.20 5.31 -8.12
N GLN A 57 7.33 4.31 -7.99
CA GLN A 57 7.11 3.29 -9.01
C GLN A 57 6.69 3.89 -10.35
N LYS A 58 5.74 4.84 -10.36
CA LYS A 58 5.31 5.53 -11.58
C LYS A 58 6.47 6.24 -12.30
N ARG A 59 7.39 6.84 -11.54
CA ARG A 59 8.56 7.51 -12.11
C ARG A 59 9.54 6.53 -12.75
N GLU A 60 9.73 5.36 -12.12
CA GLU A 60 10.54 4.28 -12.70
C GLU A 60 9.91 3.75 -13.98
N GLU A 61 8.59 3.54 -14.00
CA GLU A 61 7.86 3.06 -15.19
C GLU A 61 7.99 4.06 -16.35
N GLN A 62 7.81 5.37 -16.10
CA GLN A 62 7.98 6.42 -17.10
C GLN A 62 9.41 6.49 -17.67
N GLN A 63 10.44 6.26 -16.85
CA GLN A 63 11.84 6.26 -17.30
C GLN A 63 12.21 5.06 -18.18
N ASN A 64 11.44 3.97 -18.11
CA ASN A 64 11.70 2.76 -18.89
C ASN A 64 10.93 2.73 -20.23
N GLU A 65 10.10 3.75 -20.51
CA GLU A 65 9.32 3.88 -21.75
C GLU A 65 9.99 4.81 -22.80
N ASP A 66 11.07 5.52 -22.42
CA ASP A 66 11.91 6.38 -23.28
C ASP A 66 13.18 5.66 -23.79
#